data_AF-A0A955DVW7-F1
#
_entry.id   AF-A0A955DVW7-F1
#
_cell.length_a   1.000
_cell.length_b   1.000
_cell.length_c   1.000
_cell.angle_alpha   90.00
_cell.angle_beta   90.00
_cell.angle_gamma   90.00
#
_symmetry.space_group_name_H-M   'P 1'
#
loop_
_entity.id
_entity.type
_entity.pdbx_description
1 polymer ?
#
loop_
_entity_poly.entity_id
_entity_poly.type
_entity_poly.pdbx_seq_one_letter_code
_entity_poly.pdbx_strand_id
1 'polypeptide(L)'
;MRVLATLMPVTAPSRTNDLAYRVALHRVPRLGSVRFALLEAAFPTLEEAWRADAGALHAAGLDARTAQAVSRAQSEIDPFTELERLDRAGIHALP
;
A
#
# COMPACT_ATOMS: atom_id res chain seq x y z
N MET A 1 23.50 13.01 21.10
CA MET A 1 22.25 12.48 21.70
C MET A 1 21.60 11.56 20.66
N ARG A 2 21.89 10.25 20.71
CA ARG A 2 21.32 9.25 19.80
C ARG A 2 19.90 8.95 20.26
N VAL A 3 18.90 9.23 19.44
CA VAL A 3 17.54 8.77 19.68
C VAL A 3 17.54 7.28 19.38
N LEU A 4 17.39 6.47 20.44
CA LEU A 4 17.07 5.06 20.32
C LEU A 4 15.70 4.98 19.64
N ALA A 5 15.65 4.56 18.38
CA ALA A 5 14.41 4.14 17.74
C ALA A 5 13.95 2.88 18.47
N THR A 6 13.12 3.08 19.50
CA THR A 6 12.40 2.01 20.19
C THR A 6 11.70 1.17 19.13
N LEU A 7 12.04 -0.13 19.07
CA LEU A 7 11.33 -1.15 18.31
C LEU A 7 9.87 -1.15 18.79
N MET A 8 9.02 -0.41 18.10
CA MET A 8 7.58 -0.46 18.32
C MET A 8 7.07 -1.79 17.75
N PRO A 9 6.23 -2.52 18.51
CA PRO A 9 5.60 -3.74 18.01
C PRO A 9 4.70 -3.39 16.82
N VAL A 10 4.83 -4.18 15.74
CA VAL A 10 4.10 -4.01 14.48
C VAL A 10 2.64 -4.47 14.63
N THR A 11 1.84 -3.78 15.43
CA THR A 11 0.46 -4.23 15.73
C THR A 11 -0.62 -3.13 15.71
N ALA A 12 -0.35 -2.00 15.07
CA ALA A 12 -1.38 -1.04 14.64
C ALA A 12 -0.95 -0.34 13.33
N PRO A 13 -1.88 0.08 12.45
CA PRO A 13 -1.56 0.84 11.24
C PRO A 13 -0.92 2.17 11.67
N SER A 14 0.41 2.19 11.65
CA SER A 14 1.22 3.39 11.86
C SER A 14 1.55 3.99 10.50
N ARG A 15 1.77 5.31 10.42
CA ARG A 15 2.11 5.99 9.15
C ARG A 15 3.24 5.33 8.36
N THR A 16 4.15 4.62 9.04
CA THR A 16 5.21 3.80 8.42
C THR A 16 4.67 2.58 7.68
N ASN A 17 3.67 1.88 8.24
CA ASN A 17 3.02 0.75 7.57
C ASN A 17 2.25 1.24 6.34
N ASP A 18 1.50 2.33 6.47
CA ASP A 18 0.70 2.87 5.36
C ASP A 18 1.57 3.32 4.18
N LEU A 19 2.79 3.81 4.44
CA LEU A 19 3.79 4.09 3.40
C LEU A 19 4.21 2.84 2.63
N ALA A 20 4.40 1.70 3.31
CA ALA A 20 4.72 0.43 2.65
C ALA A 20 3.59 0.00 1.71
N TYR A 21 2.33 0.11 2.16
CA TYR A 21 1.15 -0.18 1.34
C TYR A 21 0.97 0.81 0.18
N ARG A 22 1.26 2.10 0.38
CA ARG A 22 1.32 3.10 -0.71
C ARG A 22 2.30 2.67 -1.80
N VAL A 23 3.52 2.32 -1.40
CA VAL A 23 4.57 1.86 -2.32
C VAL A 23 4.13 0.59 -3.07
N ALA A 24 3.56 -0.38 -2.37
CA ALA A 24 3.06 -1.62 -2.97
C ALA A 24 1.92 -1.36 -3.97
N LEU A 25 0.94 -0.52 -3.63
CA LEU A 25 -0.16 -0.14 -4.52
C LEU A 25 0.36 0.56 -5.78
N HIS A 26 1.41 1.40 -5.69
CA HIS A 26 2.03 2.00 -6.87
C HIS A 26 2.75 0.99 -7.79
N ARG A 27 3.01 -0.25 -7.33
CA ARG A 27 3.50 -1.33 -8.20
C ARG A 27 2.39 -2.01 -8.99
N VAL A 28 1.12 -1.81 -8.63
CA VAL A 28 -0.01 -2.43 -9.31
C VAL A 28 -0.18 -1.82 -10.71
N PRO A 29 -0.15 -2.64 -11.78
CA PRO A 29 -0.38 -2.14 -13.12
C PRO A 29 -1.75 -1.48 -13.23
N ARG A 30 -1.82 -0.34 -13.93
CA ARG A 30 -3.06 0.41 -14.23
C ARG A 30 -3.71 1.11 -13.03
N LEU A 31 -3.10 1.06 -11.85
CA LEU A 31 -3.50 1.85 -10.69
C LEU A 31 -2.87 3.25 -10.73
N GLY A 32 -3.29 4.06 -11.71
CA GLY A 32 -2.87 5.46 -11.82
C GLY A 32 -3.50 6.37 -10.77
N SER A 33 -3.10 7.65 -10.75
CA SER A 33 -3.49 8.64 -9.73
C SER A 33 -5.00 8.72 -9.46
N VAL A 34 -5.83 8.72 -10.51
CA VAL A 34 -7.30 8.76 -10.37
C VAL A 34 -7.84 7.56 -9.59
N ARG A 35 -7.37 6.35 -9.92
CA ARG A 35 -7.80 5.12 -9.25
C ARG A 35 -7.20 4.98 -7.85
N PHE A 36 -6.01 5.53 -7.66
CA PHE A 36 -5.39 5.62 -6.34
C PHE A 36 -6.22 6.50 -5.40
N ALA A 37 -6.65 7.68 -5.88
CA ALA A 37 -7.50 8.59 -5.11
C ALA A 37 -8.84 7.96 -4.71
N LEU A 38 -9.40 7.06 -5.54
CA LEU A 38 -10.59 6.30 -5.18
C LEU A 38 -10.35 5.38 -3.98
N LEU A 39 -9.19 4.74 -3.89
CA LEU A 39 -8.82 3.92 -2.74
C LEU A 39 -8.64 4.78 -1.48
N GLU A 40 -7.94 5.90 -1.59
CA GLU A 40 -7.74 6.84 -0.47
C GLU A 40 -9.08 7.41 0.05
N ALA A 41 -10.08 7.58 -0.82
CA ALA A 41 -11.40 8.05 -0.43
C ALA A 41 -12.28 6.95 0.18
N ALA A 42 -12.11 5.69 -0.25
CA ALA A 42 -12.98 4.58 0.13
C ALA A 42 -12.51 3.84 1.39
N PHE A 43 -11.21 3.84 1.69
CA PHE A 43 -10.64 3.07 2.79
C PHE A 43 -9.98 3.98 3.84
N PRO A 44 -10.11 3.66 5.15
CA PRO A 44 -9.46 4.42 6.21
C PRO A 44 -7.93 4.43 6.13
N THR A 45 -7.34 3.36 5.60
CA THR A 45 -5.89 3.17 5.46
C THR A 45 -5.59 2.46 4.14
N LEU A 46 -4.37 2.66 3.62
CA LEU A 46 -3.91 1.93 2.44
C LEU A 46 -3.61 0.46 2.76
N GLU A 47 -3.34 0.14 4.02
CA GLU A 47 -3.31 -1.24 4.53
C GLU A 47 -4.67 -1.94 4.32
N GLU A 48 -5.77 -1.28 4.66
CA GLU A 48 -7.12 -1.81 4.42
C GLU A 48 -7.45 -1.89 2.93
N ALA A 49 -7.12 -0.86 2.15
CA ALA A 49 -7.28 -0.89 0.69
C ALA A 49 -6.49 -2.04 0.04
N TRP A 50 -5.26 -2.27 0.50
CA TRP A 50 -4.40 -3.36 0.01
C TRP A 50 -4.98 -4.72 0.34
N ARG A 51 -5.62 -4.91 1.50
CA ARG A 51 -6.22 -6.21 1.89
C ARG A 51 -7.65 -6.41 1.43
N ALA A 52 -8.26 -5.40 0.80
CA ALA A 52 -9.62 -5.47 0.31
C ALA A 52 -9.79 -6.57 -0.75
N ASP A 53 -10.93 -7.26 -0.71
CA ASP A 53 -11.30 -8.20 -1.75
C ASP A 53 -11.76 -7.49 -3.04
N ALA A 54 -11.92 -8.24 -4.13
CA ALA A 54 -12.33 -7.68 -5.41
C ALA A 54 -13.69 -6.97 -5.37
N GLY A 55 -14.61 -7.38 -4.49
CA GLY A 55 -15.92 -6.76 -4.33
C GLY A 55 -15.83 -5.38 -3.69
N ALA A 56 -15.07 -5.25 -2.60
CA ALA A 56 -14.80 -3.99 -1.93
C ALA A 56 -14.01 -3.02 -2.84
N LEU A 57 -13.03 -3.52 -3.59
CA LEU A 57 -12.30 -2.75 -4.59
C LEU A 57 -13.21 -2.24 -5.71
N HIS A 58 -14.17 -3.05 -6.15
CA HIS A 58 -15.17 -2.64 -7.14
C HIS A 58 -16.13 -1.58 -6.58
N ALA A 59 -16.57 -1.75 -5.33
CA ALA A 59 -17.41 -0.77 -4.63
C ALA A 59 -16.69 0.58 -4.42
N ALA A 60 -15.36 0.56 -4.28
CA ALA A 60 -14.53 1.76 -4.28
C ALA A 60 -14.42 2.44 -5.66
N GLY A 61 -14.99 1.87 -6.72
CA GLY A 61 -15.02 2.43 -8.07
C GLY A 61 -13.92 1.92 -9.00
N LEU A 62 -13.16 0.89 -8.59
CA LEU A 62 -12.23 0.24 -9.52
C LEU A 62 -12.97 -0.63 -10.53
N ASP A 63 -12.54 -0.57 -11.79
CA ASP A 63 -12.98 -1.54 -12.79
C ASP A 63 -12.47 -2.96 -12.46
N ALA A 64 -13.16 -3.97 -12.96
CA ALA A 64 -12.87 -5.38 -12.67
C ALA A 64 -11.41 -5.77 -12.98
N ARG A 65 -10.83 -5.18 -14.04
CA ARG A 65 -9.46 -5.48 -14.46
C ARG A 65 -8.43 -4.90 -13.50
N THR A 66 -8.68 -3.70 -12.97
CA THR A 66 -7.84 -3.08 -11.96
C THR A 66 -7.98 -3.81 -10.63
N ALA A 67 -9.20 -4.14 -10.20
CA ALA A 67 -9.43 -4.92 -8.98
C ALA A 67 -8.69 -6.26 -9.02
N GLN A 68 -8.76 -6.99 -10.14
CA GLN A 68 -8.01 -8.25 -10.32
C GLN A 68 -6.49 -8.03 -10.29
N ALA A 69 -5.98 -6.91 -10.82
CA ALA A 69 -4.56 -6.59 -10.77
C ALA A 69 -4.09 -6.34 -9.33
N VAL A 70 -4.91 -5.69 -8.50
CA VAL A 70 -4.63 -5.54 -7.05
C VAL A 70 -4.63 -6.91 -6.37
N SER A 71 -5.65 -7.74 -6.59
CA SER A 71 -5.70 -9.09 -6.01
C SER A 71 -4.51 -9.96 -6.40
N ARG A 72 -4.02 -9.85 -7.64
CA ARG A 72 -2.80 -10.53 -8.07
C ARG A 72 -1.58 -9.99 -7.31
N ALA A 73 -1.46 -8.67 -7.20
CA ALA A 73 -0.36 -8.04 -6.49
C ALA A 73 -0.33 -8.41 -4.99
N GLN A 74 -1.48 -8.58 -4.34
CA GLN A 74 -1.59 -9.08 -2.96
C GLN A 74 -0.90 -10.44 -2.77
N SER A 75 -0.88 -11.29 -3.81
CA SER A 75 -0.23 -12.62 -3.77
C SER A 75 1.25 -12.61 -4.18
N GLU A 76 1.71 -11.54 -4.83
CA GLU A 76 3.04 -11.48 -5.46
C GLU A 76 3.98 -10.48 -4.77
N ILE A 77 3.44 -9.49 -4.05
CA ILE A 77 4.19 -8.36 -3.50
C ILE A 77 4.03 -8.35 -1.98
N ASP A 78 5.17 -8.39 -1.28
CA ASP A 78 5.22 -8.03 0.13
C ASP A 78 5.51 -6.52 0.27
N PRO A 79 4.59 -5.73 0.87
CA PRO A 79 4.74 -4.28 0.95
C PRO A 79 5.99 -3.81 1.70
N PHE A 80 6.38 -4.51 2.77
CA PHE A 80 7.52 -4.13 3.58
C PHE A 80 8.84 -4.41 2.87
N THR A 81 8.96 -5.56 2.22
CA THR A 81 10.09 -5.91 1.35
C THR A 81 10.29 -4.86 0.26
N GLU A 82 9.19 -4.33 -0.28
CA GLU A 82 9.26 -3.33 -1.34
C GLU A 82 9.69 -1.95 -0.83
N LEU A 83 9.26 -1.56 0.38
CA LEU A 83 9.76 -0.35 1.04
C LEU A 83 11.25 -0.48 1.40
N GLU A 84 11.70 -1.63 1.91
CA GLU A 84 13.11 -1.92 2.18
C GLU A 84 13.97 -1.88 0.90
N ARG A 85 13.41 -2.26 -0.25
CA ARG A 85 14.10 -2.19 -1.53
C ARG A 85 14.41 -0.75 -1.92
N LEU A 86 13.49 0.19 -1.66
CA LEU A 86 13.71 1.61 -1.88
C LEU A 86 14.80 2.16 -0.94
N ASP A 87 14.72 1.80 0.35
CA ASP A 87 15.70 2.25 1.35
C ASP A 87 17.12 1.78 1.00
N ARG A 88 17.29 0.51 0.60
CA ARG A 88 18.57 -0.03 0.13
C ARG A 88 19.11 0.65 -1.13
N ALA A 89 18.23 1.24 -1.94
CA ALA A 89 18.61 2.01 -3.12
C ALA A 89 18.88 3.50 -2.80
N GLY A 90 18.79 3.92 -1.53
CA GLY A 90 18.90 5.33 -1.13
C GLY A 90 17.71 6.18 -1.58
N ILE A 91 16.56 5.55 -1.86
CA ILE A 91 15.34 6.22 -2.31
C ILE A 91 14.38 6.31 -1.12
N HIS A 92 13.96 7.52 -0.80
CA HIS A 92 12.98 7.76 0.25
C HIS A 92 11.59 8.01 -0.35
N ALA A 93 10.66 7.10 -0.07
CA ALA A 93 9.25 7.29 -0.40
C ALA A 93 8.64 8.37 0.49
N LEU A 94 7.70 9.14 -0.07
CA LEU A 94 6.97 10.18 0.65
C LEU A 94 5.55 9.70 0.98
N PRO A 95 5.02 10.08 2.16
CA PRO A 95 3.67 9.73 2.59
C PRO A 95 2.57 10.42 1.79
#